data_AF-A0A4S8M676-F1
#
_entry.id   AF-A0A4S8M676-F1
#
_cell.length_a   1.000
_cell.length_b   1.000
_cell.length_c   1.000
_cell.angle_alpha   90.00
_cell.angle_beta   90.00
_cell.angle_gamma   90.00
#
_symmetry.space_group_name_H-M   'P 1'
#
loop_
_entity.id
_entity.type
_entity.pdbx_description
1 polymer ?
#
loop_
_entity_poly.entity_id
_entity_poly.type
_entity_poly.pdbx_seq_one_letter_code
_entity_poly.pdbx_strand_id
1 'polypeptide(L)'
;ATLDDSQETGAIPVDRVDAIDVEEEAATTNETISAQSRRGKKKNAANALEARDRRYLSYFIATNRCRREPWDEFFNNKNKLPGLYPRLPGTPCCDNCNPESFQVENIVLTASYPLRAGRARVPSPELRDALTRALDIWRKDVIDRDYPNQSIIVGRHILDDSVIEKIVARAHIIKDTNIFRRVIPWGYGRGRYGEEVVKIVTDTGMLYPDVEEVARQEAIREQAFQRLEIAAEKERLTKLRTVFEACYNAVYEVTTGGTVKKTRGG
;
A
#
# COMPACT_ATOMS: atom_id res chain seq x y z
N ALA A 1 -58.55 38.68 -3.83
CA ALA A 1 -57.89 37.60 -3.08
C ALA A 1 -57.49 36.55 -4.10
N THR A 2 -56.27 36.06 -4.21
CA THR A 2 -54.99 36.31 -3.53
C THR A 2 -53.92 35.77 -4.49
N LEU A 3 -52.78 36.45 -4.51
CA LEU A 3 -51.58 36.12 -5.29
C LEU A 3 -50.95 34.82 -4.74
N ASP A 4 -50.37 34.02 -5.62
CA ASP A 4 -49.47 32.94 -5.25
C ASP A 4 -48.13 33.16 -5.96
N ASP A 5 -47.08 33.24 -5.14
CA ASP A 5 -45.76 33.79 -5.44
C ASP A 5 -44.77 32.64 -5.31
N SER A 6 -44.36 32.08 -6.45
CA SER A 6 -43.43 30.94 -6.50
C SER A 6 -42.00 31.45 -6.51
N GLN A 7 -41.33 31.36 -5.35
CA GLN A 7 -39.89 31.60 -5.22
C GLN A 7 -39.08 30.41 -5.76
N GLU A 8 -38.48 30.59 -6.93
CA GLU A 8 -37.41 29.76 -7.47
C GLU A 8 -36.09 30.04 -6.71
N THR A 9 -35.62 29.07 -5.92
CA THR A 9 -34.29 29.14 -5.30
C THR A 9 -33.21 28.75 -6.32
N GLY A 10 -32.64 29.76 -6.98
CA GLY A 10 -31.46 29.62 -7.83
C GLY A 10 -30.21 29.28 -7.00
N ALA A 11 -29.90 27.99 -6.88
CA ALA A 11 -28.61 27.54 -6.39
C ALA A 11 -27.56 27.72 -7.50
N ILE A 12 -26.70 28.73 -7.35
CA ILE A 12 -25.57 28.97 -8.25
C ILE A 12 -24.62 27.75 -8.14
N PRO A 13 -24.28 27.06 -9.24
CA PRO A 13 -23.31 25.97 -9.21
C PRO A 13 -21.94 26.54 -8.84
N VAL A 14 -21.47 26.23 -7.62
CA VAL A 14 -20.16 26.63 -7.13
C VAL A 14 -19.09 25.96 -8.00
N ASP A 15 -18.32 26.77 -8.72
CA ASP A 15 -17.21 26.32 -9.57
C ASP A 15 -16.12 25.73 -8.66
N ARG A 16 -15.91 24.40 -8.73
CA ARG A 16 -14.98 23.66 -7.87
C ARG A 16 -13.51 24.08 -8.03
N VAL A 17 -13.20 24.91 -9.03
CA VAL A 17 -11.85 25.37 -9.36
C VAL A 17 -11.29 26.32 -8.29
N ASP A 18 -12.12 27.19 -7.71
CA ASP A 18 -11.66 28.17 -6.71
C ASP A 18 -11.30 27.54 -5.35
N ALA A 19 -11.78 26.32 -5.07
CA ALA A 19 -11.49 25.61 -3.83
C ALA A 19 -10.12 24.89 -3.81
N ILE A 20 -9.40 24.84 -4.94
CA ILE A 20 -8.15 24.05 -5.06
C ILE A 20 -6.89 24.92 -4.85
N ASP A 21 -7.00 26.24 -5.05
CA ASP A 21 -5.89 27.20 -4.99
C ASP A 21 -5.97 28.18 -3.80
N VAL A 22 -6.84 27.95 -2.81
CA VAL A 22 -6.74 28.68 -1.53
C VAL A 22 -5.52 28.15 -0.79
N GLU A 23 -4.42 28.90 -0.84
CA GLU A 23 -3.32 28.79 0.11
C GLU A 23 -3.91 29.05 1.50
N GLU A 24 -4.15 27.96 2.24
CA GLU A 24 -4.67 27.99 3.59
C GLU A 24 -3.61 28.61 4.50
N GLU A 25 -3.67 29.94 4.68
CA GLU A 25 -2.93 30.63 5.73
C GLU A 25 -3.29 29.98 7.07
N ALA A 26 -2.28 29.54 7.79
CA ALA A 26 -2.43 28.73 9.00
C ALA A 26 -3.23 29.48 10.08
N ALA A 27 -4.54 29.24 10.12
CA ALA A 27 -5.41 29.65 11.19
C ALA A 27 -5.64 28.50 12.17
N THR A 28 -5.46 28.84 13.44
CA THR A 28 -5.36 27.99 14.62
C THR A 28 -6.69 27.33 14.99
N THR A 29 -6.63 26.01 15.23
CA THR A 29 -7.49 25.17 16.11
C THR A 29 -9.02 25.25 16.03
N ASN A 30 -9.66 24.14 15.66
CA ASN A 30 -10.52 23.38 16.60
C ASN A 30 -10.80 21.96 16.10
N GLU A 31 -10.67 21.01 17.03
CA GLU A 31 -10.79 19.57 16.79
C GLU A 31 -12.24 19.16 16.52
N THR A 32 -12.50 18.71 15.30
CA THR A 32 -13.57 17.72 15.04
C THR A 32 -12.97 16.65 14.15
N ILE A 33 -13.05 15.40 14.62
CA ILE A 33 -12.51 14.20 13.99
C ILE A 33 -13.31 13.92 12.72
N SER A 34 -13.01 14.65 11.64
CA SER A 34 -13.32 14.22 10.29
C SER A 34 -12.17 13.34 9.82
N ALA A 35 -12.47 12.29 9.06
CA ALA A 35 -11.47 11.43 8.44
C ALA A 35 -10.60 12.26 7.49
N GLN A 36 -9.54 12.87 8.03
CA GLN A 36 -8.56 13.62 7.27
C GLN A 36 -7.89 12.63 6.31
N SER A 37 -8.38 12.62 5.07
CA SER A 37 -7.75 11.92 3.98
C SER A 37 -6.29 12.36 3.99
N ARG A 38 -5.36 11.40 4.10
CA ARG A 38 -3.92 11.65 4.01
C ARG A 38 -3.57 12.11 2.59
N ARG A 39 -3.98 13.33 2.22
CA ARG A 39 -3.47 14.02 1.04
C ARG A 39 -2.00 14.26 1.32
N GLY A 40 -1.15 13.48 0.67
CA GLY A 40 0.29 13.64 0.77
C GLY A 40 0.66 15.10 0.51
N LYS A 41 1.59 15.64 1.30
CA LYS A 41 2.12 17.01 1.12
C LYS A 41 2.47 17.21 -0.35
N LYS A 42 1.75 18.11 -1.02
CA LYS A 42 2.05 18.52 -2.39
C LYS A 42 3.49 19.05 -2.39
N LYS A 43 4.40 18.40 -3.13
CA LYS A 43 5.75 18.97 -3.35
C LYS A 43 5.56 20.34 -4.02
N ASN A 44 6.28 21.35 -3.56
CA ASN A 44 6.28 22.65 -4.23
C ASN A 44 6.91 22.49 -5.63
N ALA A 45 6.43 23.26 -6.61
CA ALA A 45 7.02 23.25 -7.95
C ALA A 45 8.47 23.75 -7.86
N ALA A 46 9.40 23.09 -8.57
CA ALA A 46 10.81 23.46 -8.55
C ALA A 46 11.10 24.71 -9.39
N ASN A 47 10.26 25.01 -10.38
CA ASN A 47 10.40 26.18 -11.23
C ASN A 47 9.02 26.76 -11.65
N ALA A 48 9.02 27.99 -12.19
CA ALA A 48 7.81 28.69 -12.60
C ALA A 48 7.07 27.99 -13.76
N LEU A 49 7.81 27.32 -14.65
CA LEU A 49 7.23 26.58 -15.77
C LEU A 49 6.45 25.35 -15.28
N GLU A 50 7.02 24.58 -14.35
CA GLU A 50 6.36 23.46 -13.68
C GLU A 50 5.16 23.94 -12.86
N ALA A 51 5.27 25.09 -12.17
CA ALA A 51 4.15 25.67 -11.44
C ALA A 51 2.98 26.00 -12.39
N ARG A 52 3.28 26.60 -13.55
CA ARG A 52 2.30 26.86 -14.61
C ARG A 52 1.69 25.56 -15.13
N ASP A 53 2.50 24.59 -15.56
CA ASP A 53 2.01 23.32 -16.10
C ASP A 53 1.12 22.58 -15.10
N ARG A 54 1.53 22.55 -13.82
CA ARG A 54 0.77 21.94 -12.74
C ARG A 54 -0.56 22.62 -12.49
N ARG A 55 -0.61 23.96 -12.54
CA ARG A 55 -1.85 24.73 -12.39
C ARG A 55 -2.84 24.35 -13.49
N TYR A 56 -2.41 24.36 -14.75
CA TYR A 56 -3.29 24.03 -15.88
C TYR A 56 -3.67 22.55 -15.94
N LEU A 57 -2.80 21.64 -15.51
CA LEU A 57 -3.16 20.24 -15.36
C LEU A 57 -4.21 20.05 -14.26
N SER A 58 -4.07 20.77 -13.14
CA SER A 58 -5.07 20.75 -12.06
C SER A 58 -6.40 21.33 -12.55
N TYR A 59 -6.37 22.43 -13.29
CA TYR A 59 -7.54 23.02 -13.92
C TYR A 59 -8.21 22.06 -14.92
N PHE A 60 -7.45 21.37 -15.77
CA PHE A 60 -7.96 20.35 -16.69
C PHE A 60 -8.65 19.19 -15.98
N ILE A 61 -8.12 18.74 -14.84
CA ILE A 61 -8.71 17.64 -14.06
C ILE A 61 -9.97 18.10 -13.34
N ALA A 62 -9.97 19.33 -12.79
CA ALA A 62 -11.02 19.83 -11.92
C ALA A 62 -12.17 20.55 -12.65
N THR A 63 -11.96 20.95 -13.92
CA THR A 63 -12.98 21.69 -14.67
C THR A 63 -14.21 20.83 -14.95
N ASN A 64 -15.38 21.43 -14.75
CA ASN A 64 -16.66 20.90 -15.23
C ASN A 64 -17.07 21.52 -16.57
N ARG A 65 -16.26 22.43 -17.13
CA ARG A 65 -16.48 23.09 -18.42
C ARG A 65 -15.82 22.30 -19.55
N CYS A 66 -15.82 22.84 -20.76
CA CYS A 66 -15.16 22.21 -21.89
C CYS A 66 -13.68 21.95 -21.58
N ARG A 67 -13.22 20.69 -21.73
CA ARG A 67 -11.82 20.32 -21.47
C ARG A 67 -10.80 21.04 -22.37
N ARG A 68 -11.24 21.72 -23.42
CA ARG A 68 -10.39 22.56 -24.27
C ARG A 68 -10.03 23.90 -23.62
N GLU A 69 -10.89 24.44 -22.75
CA GLU A 69 -10.68 25.77 -22.15
C GLU A 69 -9.35 25.91 -21.40
N PRO A 70 -8.95 24.96 -20.51
CA PRO A 70 -7.64 25.04 -19.86
C PRO A 70 -6.48 25.05 -20.84
N TRP A 71 -6.58 24.30 -21.94
CA TRP A 71 -5.54 24.24 -22.96
C TRP A 71 -5.54 25.46 -23.88
N ASP A 72 -6.70 25.99 -24.20
CA ASP A 72 -6.85 27.22 -24.97
C ASP A 72 -6.27 28.41 -24.22
N GLU A 73 -6.45 28.47 -22.91
CA GLU A 73 -5.83 29.47 -22.05
C GLU A 73 -4.32 29.21 -21.91
N PHE A 74 -3.90 27.97 -21.62
CA PHE A 74 -2.49 27.61 -21.49
C PHE A 74 -1.66 28.00 -22.72
N PHE A 75 -2.16 27.69 -23.92
CA PHE A 75 -1.50 27.99 -25.18
C PHE A 75 -1.84 29.36 -25.75
N ASN A 76 -2.68 30.14 -25.06
CA ASN A 76 -3.16 31.45 -25.50
C ASN A 76 -3.82 31.42 -26.89
N ASN A 77 -4.64 30.41 -27.16
CA ASN A 77 -5.27 30.15 -28.46
C ASN A 77 -6.28 31.23 -28.87
N LYS A 78 -6.80 32.04 -27.92
CA LYS A 78 -7.68 33.18 -28.22
C LYS A 78 -7.01 34.24 -29.11
N ASN A 79 -5.68 34.35 -29.01
CA ASN A 79 -4.88 35.29 -29.79
C ASN A 79 -4.29 34.66 -31.05
N LYS A 80 -4.54 33.36 -31.30
CA LYS A 80 -4.11 32.68 -32.51
C LYS A 80 -5.21 32.75 -33.55
N LEU A 81 -4.82 32.67 -34.82
CA LEU A 81 -5.78 32.51 -35.92
C LEU A 81 -6.62 31.25 -35.66
N PRO A 82 -7.95 31.30 -35.93
CA PRO A 82 -8.80 30.13 -35.81
C PRO A 82 -8.19 28.96 -36.58
N GLY A 83 -8.21 27.77 -35.96
CA GLY A 83 -7.53 26.60 -36.48
C GLY A 83 -7.95 26.31 -37.93
N LEU A 84 -6.97 25.94 -38.76
CA LEU A 84 -7.17 25.60 -40.18
C LEU A 84 -8.19 24.46 -40.40
N TYR A 85 -8.47 23.69 -39.34
CA TYR A 85 -9.37 22.56 -39.36
C TYR A 85 -10.58 22.85 -38.46
N PRO A 86 -11.70 23.34 -39.04
CA PRO A 86 -12.92 23.49 -38.27
C PRO A 86 -13.40 22.14 -37.76
N ARG A 87 -14.12 22.14 -36.63
CA ARG A 87 -14.70 20.92 -36.09
C ARG A 87 -15.70 20.36 -37.09
N LEU A 88 -15.51 19.10 -37.48
CA LEU A 88 -16.44 18.41 -38.37
C LEU A 88 -17.81 18.28 -37.69
N PRO A 89 -18.92 18.52 -38.42
CA PRO A 89 -20.26 18.41 -37.87
C PRO A 89 -20.50 16.97 -37.38
N GLY A 90 -21.16 16.84 -36.22
CA GLY A 90 -21.46 15.53 -35.61
C GLY A 90 -20.34 14.89 -34.80
N THR A 91 -19.13 15.46 -34.76
CA THR A 91 -18.05 14.93 -33.90
C THR A 91 -18.26 15.37 -32.45
N PRO A 92 -18.17 14.48 -31.44
CA PRO A 92 -18.25 14.86 -30.02
C PRO A 92 -17.02 15.70 -29.60
N CYS A 93 -17.18 16.58 -28.60
CA CYS A 93 -16.15 17.56 -28.22
C CYS A 93 -15.15 16.98 -27.22
N CYS A 94 -15.67 16.64 -26.04
CA CYS A 94 -15.01 16.03 -24.89
C CYS A 94 -16.12 15.46 -23.99
N ASP A 95 -15.72 14.68 -22.99
CA ASP A 95 -16.58 14.09 -21.97
C ASP A 95 -17.43 15.11 -21.21
N ASN A 96 -16.90 16.29 -20.88
CA ASN A 96 -17.68 17.31 -20.19
C ASN A 96 -18.78 17.94 -21.07
N CYS A 97 -18.54 18.08 -22.38
CA CYS A 97 -19.52 18.67 -23.32
C CYS A 97 -20.52 17.66 -23.87
N ASN A 98 -20.13 16.39 -23.97
CA ASN A 98 -20.92 15.32 -24.59
C ASN A 98 -20.85 14.04 -23.74
N PRO A 99 -21.27 14.07 -22.46
CA PRO A 99 -21.06 12.96 -21.53
C PRO A 99 -21.66 11.64 -22.02
N GLU A 100 -22.80 11.70 -22.71
CA GLU A 100 -23.46 10.52 -23.29
C GLU A 100 -22.64 9.82 -24.37
N SER A 101 -21.73 10.55 -25.04
CA SER A 101 -20.84 9.99 -26.06
C SER A 101 -19.61 9.30 -25.46
N PHE A 102 -19.37 9.40 -24.15
CA PHE A 102 -18.24 8.80 -23.45
C PHE A 102 -18.74 7.90 -22.33
N GLN A 103 -18.98 6.62 -22.65
CA GLN A 103 -19.31 5.63 -21.64
C GLN A 103 -18.12 5.43 -20.69
N VAL A 104 -18.29 5.78 -19.42
CA VAL A 104 -17.28 5.54 -18.39
C VAL A 104 -17.32 4.06 -18.05
N GLU A 105 -16.44 3.27 -18.66
CA GLU A 105 -16.25 1.88 -18.28
C GLU A 105 -15.73 1.83 -16.84
N ASN A 106 -16.47 1.19 -15.95
CA ASN A 106 -16.00 0.88 -14.60
C ASN A 106 -14.97 -0.25 -14.70
N ILE A 107 -13.72 0.11 -15.00
CA ILE A 107 -12.60 -0.83 -15.03
C ILE A 107 -12.25 -1.21 -13.58
N VAL A 108 -12.81 -2.33 -13.11
CA VAL A 108 -12.42 -2.92 -11.83
C VAL A 108 -11.09 -3.65 -12.03
N LEU A 109 -10.00 -3.00 -11.64
CA LEU A 109 -8.69 -3.63 -11.61
C LEU A 109 -8.60 -4.58 -10.40
N THR A 110 -8.97 -5.85 -10.58
CA THR A 110 -8.65 -6.90 -9.60
C THR A 110 -7.16 -7.21 -9.67
N ALA A 111 -6.36 -6.47 -8.91
CA ALA A 111 -4.97 -6.82 -8.68
C ALA A 111 -4.94 -8.04 -7.76
N SER A 112 -4.82 -9.23 -8.35
CA SER A 112 -4.68 -10.51 -7.61
C SER A 112 -3.43 -10.56 -6.71
N TYR A 113 -2.55 -9.55 -6.82
CA TYR A 113 -1.30 -9.44 -6.10
C TYR A 113 -1.05 -7.96 -5.76
N PRO A 114 -0.34 -7.67 -4.67
CA PRO A 114 -0.03 -6.29 -4.31
C PRO A 114 0.79 -5.63 -5.42
N LEU A 115 0.27 -4.53 -5.98
CA LEU A 115 0.94 -3.73 -7.03
C LEU A 115 2.27 -3.11 -6.56
N ARG A 116 2.49 -3.08 -5.25
CA ARG A 116 3.76 -2.67 -4.64
C ARG A 116 4.28 -3.82 -3.79
N ALA A 117 5.44 -4.33 -4.14
CA ALA A 117 6.22 -5.11 -3.20
C ALA A 117 6.41 -4.27 -1.92
N GLY A 118 6.18 -4.85 -0.75
CA GLY A 118 6.47 -4.18 0.52
C GLY A 118 7.91 -3.66 0.53
N ARG A 119 8.19 -2.63 1.35
CA ARG A 119 9.56 -2.16 1.55
C ARG A 119 10.38 -3.34 2.08
N ALA A 120 11.19 -3.95 1.21
CA ALA A 120 12.10 -5.00 1.59
C ALA A 120 13.11 -4.42 2.58
N ARG A 121 13.38 -5.14 3.67
CA ARG A 121 14.51 -4.81 4.54
C ARG A 121 15.79 -4.99 3.74
N VAL A 122 16.73 -4.08 3.92
CA VAL A 122 18.06 -4.22 3.32
C VAL A 122 18.75 -5.40 4.02
N PRO A 123 19.20 -6.43 3.27
CA PRO A 123 19.91 -7.55 3.87
C PRO A 123 21.27 -7.11 4.44
N SER A 124 21.78 -7.89 5.40
CA SER A 124 23.10 -7.66 6.00
C SER A 124 24.20 -7.65 4.93
N PRO A 125 25.29 -6.87 5.09
CA PRO A 125 26.36 -6.80 4.11
C PRO A 125 26.99 -8.19 3.85
N GLU A 126 27.13 -9.01 4.89
CA GLU A 126 27.65 -10.37 4.77
C GLU A 126 26.78 -11.26 3.88
N LEU A 127 25.45 -11.25 4.09
CA LEU A 127 24.51 -11.99 3.25
C LEU A 127 24.54 -11.47 1.81
N ARG A 128 24.65 -10.15 1.62
CA ARG A 128 24.73 -9.55 0.28
C ARG A 128 25.97 -10.01 -0.48
N ASP A 129 27.12 -10.00 0.17
CA ASP A 129 28.38 -10.42 -0.43
C ASP A 129 28.41 -11.93 -0.69
N ALA A 130 27.89 -12.73 0.24
CA ALA A 130 27.76 -14.18 0.07
C ALA A 130 26.85 -14.54 -1.10
N LEU A 131 25.68 -13.91 -1.20
CA LEU A 131 24.74 -14.11 -2.31
C LEU A 131 25.34 -13.68 -3.65
N THR A 132 26.02 -12.53 -3.69
CA THR A 132 26.65 -12.03 -4.91
C THR A 132 27.69 -13.03 -5.41
N ARG A 133 28.58 -13.50 -4.53
CA ARG A 133 29.57 -14.53 -4.86
C ARG A 133 28.93 -15.85 -5.30
N ALA A 134 27.89 -16.31 -4.60
CA ALA A 134 27.21 -17.56 -4.95
C ALA A 134 26.55 -17.50 -6.33
N LEU A 135 25.89 -16.38 -6.66
CA LEU A 135 25.29 -16.16 -7.97
C LEU A 135 26.33 -16.00 -9.07
N ASP A 136 27.48 -15.38 -8.79
CA ASP A 136 28.59 -15.28 -9.72
C ASP A 136 29.23 -16.64 -10.04
N ILE A 137 29.39 -17.50 -9.04
CA ILE A 137 29.87 -18.88 -9.22
C ILE A 137 28.86 -19.67 -10.04
N TRP A 138 27.59 -19.67 -9.63
CA TRP A 138 26.52 -20.34 -10.35
C TRP A 138 26.44 -19.89 -11.81
N ARG A 139 26.60 -18.60 -12.07
CA ARG A 139 26.62 -18.04 -13.43
C ARG A 139 27.74 -18.61 -14.29
N LYS A 140 28.90 -18.90 -13.72
CA LYS A 140 30.01 -19.58 -14.44
C LYS A 140 29.66 -21.05 -14.67
N ASP A 141 29.18 -21.72 -13.63
CA ASP A 141 28.82 -23.14 -13.70
C ASP A 141 27.74 -23.40 -14.77
N VAL A 142 26.74 -22.51 -14.91
CA VAL A 142 25.70 -22.63 -15.93
C VAL A 142 26.26 -22.46 -17.34
N ILE A 143 27.24 -21.59 -17.55
CA ILE A 143 27.90 -21.45 -18.86
C ILE A 143 28.68 -22.72 -19.20
N ASP A 144 29.45 -23.24 -18.25
CA ASP A 144 30.22 -24.46 -18.47
C ASP A 144 29.31 -25.68 -18.70
N ARG A 145 28.16 -25.74 -18.01
CA ARG A 145 27.20 -26.85 -18.07
C ARG A 145 26.30 -26.82 -19.31
N ASP A 146 25.60 -25.70 -19.53
CA ASP A 146 24.52 -25.63 -20.53
C ASP A 146 25.00 -25.14 -21.90
N TYR A 147 26.22 -24.60 -21.94
CA TYR A 147 26.76 -23.84 -23.03
C TYR A 147 28.25 -24.18 -23.31
N PRO A 148 28.61 -25.47 -23.39
CA PRO A 148 30.00 -25.87 -23.59
C PRO A 148 30.50 -25.45 -24.99
N ASN A 149 31.79 -25.10 -25.08
CA ASN A 149 32.51 -24.78 -26.33
C ASN A 149 32.01 -23.57 -27.12
N GLN A 150 31.16 -22.72 -26.55
CA GLN A 150 30.74 -21.47 -27.20
C GLN A 150 31.28 -20.25 -26.46
N SER A 151 31.72 -19.24 -27.23
CA SER A 151 32.25 -17.99 -26.71
C SER A 151 31.27 -16.82 -26.78
N ILE A 152 30.13 -17.00 -27.46
CA ILE A 152 29.17 -15.93 -27.73
C ILE A 152 28.32 -15.61 -26.50
N ILE A 153 27.77 -16.64 -25.83
CA ILE A 153 26.92 -16.43 -24.66
C ILE A 153 27.81 -16.40 -23.42
N VAL A 154 28.08 -15.19 -22.95
CA VAL A 154 28.77 -14.95 -21.68
C VAL A 154 27.77 -15.03 -20.53
N GLY A 155 28.20 -15.41 -19.33
CA GLY A 155 27.37 -15.50 -18.12
C GLY A 155 26.47 -14.29 -17.86
N ARG A 156 26.91 -13.07 -18.20
CA ARG A 156 26.09 -11.85 -18.12
C ARG A 156 24.76 -11.96 -18.89
N HIS A 157 24.77 -12.59 -20.08
CA HIS A 157 23.55 -12.81 -20.85
C HIS A 157 22.55 -13.75 -20.17
N ILE A 158 23.03 -14.63 -19.29
CA ILE A 158 22.17 -15.52 -18.49
C ILE A 158 21.64 -14.77 -17.28
N LEU A 159 22.54 -14.13 -16.52
CA LEU A 159 22.22 -13.38 -15.32
C LEU A 159 23.06 -12.10 -15.26
N ASP A 160 22.43 -10.99 -15.63
CA ASP A 160 23.02 -9.65 -15.63
C ASP A 160 23.33 -9.18 -14.20
N ASP A 161 24.38 -8.39 -14.06
CA ASP A 161 24.81 -7.82 -12.77
C ASP A 161 23.66 -6.99 -12.13
N SER A 162 22.87 -6.27 -12.93
CA SER A 162 21.70 -5.53 -12.44
C SER A 162 20.55 -6.41 -11.93
N VAL A 163 20.46 -7.65 -12.39
CA VAL A 163 19.49 -8.64 -11.90
C VAL A 163 20.01 -9.25 -10.60
N ILE A 164 21.30 -9.55 -10.52
CA ILE A 164 21.98 -9.99 -9.28
C ILE A 164 21.75 -8.94 -8.18
N GLU A 165 22.01 -7.67 -8.44
CA GLU A 165 21.79 -6.58 -7.48
C GLU A 165 20.34 -6.53 -6.97
N LYS A 166 19.35 -6.71 -7.86
CA LYS A 166 17.92 -6.74 -7.49
C LYS A 166 17.54 -7.97 -6.68
N ILE A 167 18.15 -9.12 -6.96
CA ILE A 167 17.97 -10.37 -6.21
C ILE A 167 18.53 -10.19 -4.81
N VAL A 168 19.78 -9.75 -4.72
CA VAL A 168 20.50 -9.52 -3.47
C VAL A 168 19.76 -8.50 -2.61
N ALA A 169 19.34 -7.36 -3.17
CA ALA A 169 18.61 -6.34 -2.44
C ALA A 169 17.24 -6.81 -1.88
N ARG A 170 16.71 -7.95 -2.34
CA ARG A 170 15.40 -8.49 -1.95
C ARG A 170 15.45 -9.95 -1.52
N ALA A 171 16.60 -10.42 -1.05
CA ALA A 171 16.83 -11.83 -0.69
C ALA A 171 15.69 -12.44 0.16
N HIS A 172 15.22 -11.70 1.18
CA HIS A 172 14.18 -12.18 2.10
C HIS A 172 12.79 -12.41 1.48
N ILE A 173 12.49 -11.80 0.34
CA ILE A 173 11.18 -11.91 -0.34
C ILE A 173 11.17 -13.09 -1.32
N ILE A 174 12.36 -13.54 -1.76
CA ILE A 174 12.51 -14.59 -2.77
C ILE A 174 12.25 -15.95 -2.12
N LYS A 175 11.00 -16.39 -2.17
CA LYS A 175 10.56 -17.73 -1.73
C LYS A 175 10.07 -18.60 -2.88
N ASP A 176 9.75 -17.98 -4.01
CA ASP A 176 9.11 -18.62 -5.16
C ASP A 176 9.57 -17.92 -6.45
N THR A 177 9.66 -18.70 -7.52
CA THR A 177 9.99 -18.30 -8.90
C THR A 177 9.04 -17.23 -9.46
N ASN A 178 7.80 -17.15 -8.97
CA ASN A 178 6.84 -16.11 -9.35
C ASN A 178 7.36 -14.68 -9.15
N ILE A 179 8.36 -14.49 -8.27
CA ILE A 179 9.00 -13.19 -8.07
C ILE A 179 9.67 -12.67 -9.34
N PHE A 180 10.19 -13.56 -10.20
CA PHE A 180 10.87 -13.21 -11.46
C PHE A 180 9.92 -12.75 -12.57
N ARG A 181 8.61 -12.96 -12.38
CA ARG A 181 7.59 -12.47 -13.30
C ARG A 181 7.22 -11.01 -13.02
N ARG A 182 7.21 -10.59 -11.76
CA ARG A 182 6.56 -9.35 -11.32
C ARG A 182 7.50 -8.34 -10.67
N VAL A 183 8.41 -8.82 -9.82
CA VAL A 183 9.23 -7.94 -8.96
C VAL A 183 10.63 -7.77 -9.53
N ILE A 184 11.19 -8.86 -10.07
CA ILE A 184 12.52 -8.86 -10.70
C ILE A 184 12.36 -9.45 -12.10
N PRO A 185 11.90 -8.67 -13.09
CA PRO A 185 11.67 -9.18 -14.44
C PRO A 185 12.95 -9.78 -15.02
N TRP A 186 13.01 -11.12 -15.07
CA TRP A 186 14.15 -11.88 -15.59
C TRP A 186 13.61 -13.08 -16.37
N GLY A 187 13.85 -13.10 -17.68
CA GLY A 187 13.24 -14.08 -18.60
C GLY A 187 13.57 -15.52 -18.22
N TYR A 188 14.85 -15.81 -17.98
CA TYR A 188 15.30 -17.16 -17.62
C TYR A 188 14.81 -17.61 -16.23
N GLY A 189 14.53 -16.67 -15.33
CA GLY A 189 13.97 -16.96 -14.01
C GLY A 189 12.53 -17.48 -14.03
N ARG A 190 11.78 -17.23 -15.11
CA ARG A 190 10.41 -17.77 -15.28
C ARG A 190 10.40 -19.19 -15.85
N GLY A 191 11.49 -19.60 -16.48
CA GLY A 191 11.58 -20.86 -17.19
C GLY A 191 12.59 -21.76 -16.53
N ARG A 192 13.85 -21.66 -16.97
CA ARG A 192 14.85 -22.69 -16.77
C ARG A 192 15.59 -22.59 -15.43
N TYR A 193 15.88 -21.38 -14.95
CA TYR A 193 16.84 -21.17 -13.86
C TYR A 193 16.23 -20.61 -12.57
N GLY A 194 14.92 -20.34 -12.55
CA GLY A 194 14.25 -19.72 -11.41
C GLY A 194 14.41 -20.52 -10.13
N GLU A 195 14.18 -21.83 -10.20
CA GLU A 195 14.23 -22.72 -9.04
C GLU A 195 15.65 -22.84 -8.47
N GLU A 196 16.67 -22.96 -9.33
CA GLU A 196 18.07 -23.00 -8.92
C GLU A 196 18.46 -21.73 -8.15
N VAL A 197 18.08 -20.55 -8.67
CA VAL A 197 18.38 -19.27 -8.01
C VAL A 197 17.61 -19.10 -6.70
N VAL A 198 16.33 -19.49 -6.65
CA VAL A 198 15.55 -19.46 -5.40
C VAL A 198 16.18 -20.38 -4.35
N LYS A 199 16.66 -21.55 -4.76
CA LYS A 199 17.38 -22.48 -3.89
C LYS A 199 18.68 -21.87 -3.36
N ILE A 200 19.51 -21.29 -4.23
CA ILE A 200 20.76 -20.62 -3.82
C ILE A 200 20.48 -19.50 -2.80
N VAL A 201 19.44 -18.70 -3.05
CA VAL A 201 19.06 -17.59 -2.16
C VAL A 201 18.59 -18.14 -0.81
N THR A 202 17.82 -19.21 -0.80
CA THR A 202 17.31 -19.87 0.41
C THR A 202 18.46 -20.49 1.22
N ASP A 203 19.32 -21.27 0.55
CA ASP A 203 20.45 -21.97 1.18
C ASP A 203 21.46 -20.97 1.76
N THR A 204 21.79 -19.91 1.02
CA THR A 204 22.66 -18.84 1.51
C THR A 204 22.00 -18.05 2.65
N GLY A 205 20.69 -17.81 2.57
CA GLY A 205 19.93 -17.16 3.64
C GLY A 205 19.92 -17.96 4.95
N MET A 206 19.94 -19.29 4.89
CA MET A 206 20.07 -20.15 6.07
C MET A 206 21.47 -20.08 6.71
N LEU A 207 22.52 -19.90 5.89
CA LEU A 207 23.90 -19.79 6.38
C LEU A 207 24.20 -18.43 7.02
N TYR A 208 23.51 -17.37 6.57
CA TYR A 208 23.68 -16.01 7.07
C TYR A 208 22.35 -15.46 7.60
N PRO A 209 21.85 -16.00 8.74
CA PRO A 209 20.62 -15.50 9.33
C PRO A 209 20.80 -14.05 9.78
N ASP A 210 19.79 -13.21 9.52
CA ASP A 210 19.76 -11.84 10.01
C ASP A 210 19.60 -11.85 11.54
N VAL A 211 20.66 -11.48 12.25
CA VAL A 211 20.70 -11.44 13.73
C VAL A 211 19.53 -10.64 14.30
N GLU A 212 19.15 -9.54 13.65
CA GLU A 212 18.05 -8.70 14.11
C GLU A 212 16.69 -9.37 13.88
N GLU A 213 16.57 -10.21 12.84
CA GLU A 213 15.35 -10.98 12.59
C GLU A 213 15.23 -12.15 13.55
N VAL A 214 16.32 -12.86 13.83
CA VAL A 214 16.36 -13.94 14.83
C VAL A 214 15.97 -13.40 16.20
N ALA A 215 16.60 -12.31 16.64
CA ALA A 215 16.28 -11.67 17.92
C ALA A 215 14.81 -11.20 17.99
N ARG A 216 14.26 -10.68 16.89
CA ARG A 216 12.84 -10.29 16.83
C ARG A 216 11.92 -11.50 16.93
N GLN A 217 12.23 -12.59 16.23
CA GLN A 217 11.44 -13.82 16.28
C GLN A 217 11.49 -14.45 17.67
N GLU A 218 12.65 -14.44 18.33
CA GLU A 218 12.80 -14.86 19.72
C GLU A 218 11.98 -13.98 20.66
N ALA A 219 12.06 -12.65 20.54
CA ALA A 219 11.25 -11.74 21.35
C ALA A 219 9.74 -11.95 21.14
N ILE A 220 9.29 -12.21 19.90
CA ILE A 220 7.89 -12.53 19.61
C ILE A 220 7.49 -13.86 20.26
N ARG A 221 8.35 -14.88 20.19
CA ARG A 221 8.12 -16.19 20.82
C ARG A 221 8.07 -16.07 22.34
N GLU A 222 8.97 -15.31 22.93
CA GLU A 222 9.01 -15.06 24.37
C GLU A 222 7.74 -14.31 24.82
N GLN A 223 7.33 -13.26 24.11
CA GLN A 223 6.07 -12.57 24.39
C GLN A 223 4.85 -13.48 24.23
N ALA A 224 4.84 -14.34 23.22
CA ALA A 224 3.76 -15.32 23.03
C ALA A 224 3.71 -16.33 24.18
N PHE A 225 4.88 -16.81 24.63
CA PHE A 225 5.01 -17.72 25.77
C PHE A 225 4.54 -17.06 27.07
N GLN A 226 5.01 -15.84 27.37
CA GLN A 226 4.55 -15.07 28.53
C GLN A 226 3.03 -14.85 28.52
N ARG A 227 2.43 -14.58 27.35
CA ARG A 227 0.97 -14.48 27.22
C ARG A 227 0.25 -15.79 27.54
N LEU A 228 0.82 -16.93 27.13
CA LEU A 228 0.27 -18.24 27.45
C LEU A 228 0.39 -18.55 28.95
N GLU A 229 1.50 -18.21 29.59
CA GLU A 229 1.66 -18.38 31.05
C GLU A 229 0.66 -17.54 31.84
N ILE A 230 0.52 -16.26 31.48
CA ILE A 230 -0.47 -15.35 32.11
C ILE A 230 -1.89 -15.89 31.90
N ALA A 231 -2.21 -16.40 30.71
CA ALA A 231 -3.52 -16.99 30.43
C ALA A 231 -3.77 -18.25 31.25
N ALA A 232 -2.77 -19.14 31.37
CA ALA A 232 -2.83 -20.36 32.17
C ALA A 232 -2.98 -20.07 33.67
N GLU A 233 -2.25 -19.08 34.20
CA GLU A 233 -2.38 -18.65 35.59
C GLU A 233 -3.78 -18.05 35.85
N LYS A 234 -4.27 -17.21 34.94
CA LYS A 234 -5.64 -16.67 35.02
C LYS A 234 -6.68 -17.80 35.03
N GLU A 235 -6.53 -18.80 34.16
CA GLU A 235 -7.41 -19.97 34.13
C GLU A 235 -7.36 -20.75 35.47
N ARG A 236 -6.16 -21.00 35.99
CA ARG A 236 -5.98 -21.64 37.30
C ARG A 236 -6.66 -20.86 38.43
N LEU A 237 -6.49 -19.55 38.47
CA LEU A 237 -7.14 -18.69 39.47
C LEU A 237 -8.67 -18.71 39.33
N THR A 238 -9.20 -18.69 38.10
CA THR A 238 -10.65 -18.81 37.89
C THR A 238 -11.20 -20.14 38.39
N LYS A 239 -10.49 -21.25 38.16
CA LYS A 239 -10.88 -22.57 38.70
C LYS A 239 -10.88 -22.57 40.23
N LEU A 240 -9.81 -22.07 40.86
CA LEU A 240 -9.75 -21.97 42.33
C LEU A 240 -10.87 -21.11 42.90
N ARG A 241 -11.16 -19.97 42.25
CA ARG A 241 -12.25 -19.08 42.64
C ARG A 241 -13.61 -19.78 42.55
N THR A 242 -13.87 -20.52 41.46
CA THR A 242 -15.14 -21.27 41.32
C THR A 242 -15.32 -22.34 42.38
N VAL A 243 -14.25 -23.06 42.75
CA VAL A 243 -14.27 -24.05 43.84
C VAL A 243 -14.50 -23.37 45.19
N PHE A 244 -13.82 -22.25 45.45
CA PHE A 244 -14.00 -21.47 46.68
C PHE A 244 -15.43 -20.95 46.82
N GLU A 245 -15.99 -20.35 45.77
CA GLU A 245 -17.37 -19.85 45.75
C GLU A 245 -18.38 -20.98 45.99
N ALA A 246 -18.18 -22.16 45.37
CA ALA A 246 -19.03 -23.33 45.61
C ALA A 246 -18.98 -23.81 47.08
N CYS A 247 -17.78 -23.91 47.67
CA CYS A 247 -17.61 -24.30 49.07
C CYS A 247 -18.18 -23.24 50.04
N TYR A 248 -17.95 -21.96 49.76
CA TYR A 248 -18.46 -20.86 50.56
C TYR A 248 -19.99 -20.88 50.59
N ASN A 249 -20.63 -20.99 49.43
CA ASN A 249 -22.08 -21.07 49.32
C ASN A 249 -22.63 -22.29 50.06
N ALA A 250 -22.00 -23.47 49.94
CA ALA A 250 -22.43 -24.66 50.66
C ALA A 250 -22.40 -24.48 52.20
N VAL A 251 -21.37 -23.82 52.75
CA VAL A 251 -21.29 -23.58 54.21
C VAL A 251 -22.30 -22.53 54.66
N TYR A 252 -22.42 -21.42 53.92
CA TYR A 252 -23.28 -20.31 54.29
C TYR A 252 -24.77 -20.62 54.13
N GLU A 253 -25.14 -21.39 53.10
CA GLU A 253 -26.52 -21.83 52.86
C GLU A 253 -26.95 -22.91 53.87
N VAL A 254 -26.05 -23.80 54.30
CA VAL A 254 -26.37 -24.87 55.27
C VAL A 254 -26.50 -24.34 56.71
N THR A 255 -25.81 -23.25 57.07
CA THR A 255 -25.87 -22.67 58.44
C THR A 255 -27.01 -21.66 58.65
N THR A 256 -27.68 -21.20 57.59
CA THR A 256 -28.82 -20.27 57.69
C THR A 256 -30.20 -20.94 57.63
N GLY A 257 -30.26 -22.28 57.67
CA GLY A 257 -31.48 -23.04 57.97
C GLY A 257 -31.97 -22.92 59.43
N GLY A 258 -31.20 -22.27 60.31
CA GLY A 258 -31.62 -21.89 61.65
C GLY A 258 -31.84 -20.38 61.75
N THR A 259 -33.09 -19.96 61.86
CA THR A 259 -33.51 -18.57 62.12
C THR A 259 -32.72 -17.92 63.27
N VAL A 260 -31.72 -17.07 62.96
CA VAL A 260 -31.15 -16.16 63.95
C VAL A 260 -32.13 -15.01 64.15
N LYS A 261 -33.00 -15.13 65.16
CA LYS A 261 -33.86 -14.04 65.62
C LYS A 261 -32.97 -12.91 66.15
N LYS A 262 -32.94 -11.76 65.46
CA LYS A 262 -32.44 -10.49 66.05
C LYS A 262 -33.36 -10.12 67.22
N THR A 263 -32.95 -10.43 68.45
CA THR A 263 -33.58 -9.84 69.63
C THR A 263 -33.10 -8.39 69.73
N ARG A 264 -34.06 -7.47 69.60
CA ARG A 264 -33.90 -6.03 69.75
C ARG A 264 -33.60 -5.75 71.23
N GLY A 265 -32.35 -5.42 71.56
CA GLY A 265 -31.98 -4.93 72.89
C GLY A 265 -32.48 -3.49 73.06
N GLY A 266 -33.21 -3.27 74.15
CA GLY A 266 -33.56 -1.93 74.65
C GLY A 266 -32.47 -1.34 75.51
#